data_AF-W4D600-F1
#
_entry.id   AF-W4D600-F1
#
_cell.length_a   1.000
_cell.length_b   1.000
_cell.length_c   1.000
_cell.angle_alpha   90.00
_cell.angle_beta   90.00
_cell.angle_gamma   90.00
#
_symmetry.space_group_name_H-M   'P 1'
#
loop_
_entity.id
_entity.type
_entity.pdbx_description
1 polymer ?
#
loop_
_entity_poly.entity_id
_entity_poly.type
_entity_poly.pdbx_seq_one_letter_code
_entity_poly.pdbx_strand_id
1 'polypeptide(L)'
;MTATTNTSANRNTNKEAFLNTIAAKLGRERRTEVQRPAIREFIPDSYGPLTTDDLVEILKEQCFFIHTQVIESTRELLQRTLDDLLEANGGGIVMTSGDPRFREYGLAFPDAAVWEEAAGRAENIRRAESANTAIVFADCALAESGTVVVESRPDQGRSLHFLPAHYIAVVEREKLVLRSTDAAAALNRRIQDGEPVGSSINFISGPSNSADIEMKLVVGVHGPLRATYVLI
;
A
#
# COMPACT_ATOMS: atom_id res chain seq x y z
N MET A 1 -51.17 14.44 5.52
CA MET A 1 -50.01 13.53 5.39
C MET A 1 -48.81 14.19 6.05
N THR A 2 -48.67 14.00 7.35
CA THR A 2 -47.57 14.51 8.18
C THR A 2 -46.51 13.42 8.28
N ALA A 3 -45.38 13.62 7.60
CA ALA A 3 -44.23 12.72 7.68
C ALA A 3 -43.56 12.92 9.05
N THR A 4 -43.77 11.96 9.94
CA THR A 4 -43.17 11.93 11.28
C THR A 4 -41.71 11.48 11.20
N THR A 5 -40.84 12.40 11.56
CA THR A 5 -39.48 12.21 12.05
C THR A 5 -39.43 11.13 13.14
N ASN A 6 -38.92 9.92 12.85
CA ASN A 6 -38.83 8.88 13.90
C ASN A 6 -37.63 7.92 13.79
N THR A 7 -36.53 8.34 13.14
CA THR A 7 -35.41 7.42 12.84
C THR A 7 -34.22 7.56 13.80
N SER A 8 -34.04 8.68 14.49
CA SER A 8 -32.89 8.92 15.37
C SER A 8 -33.03 8.31 16.77
N ALA A 9 -34.24 8.34 17.36
CA ALA A 9 -34.48 7.83 18.72
C ALA A 9 -34.31 6.31 18.81
N ASN A 10 -34.78 5.56 17.80
CA ASN A 10 -34.78 4.10 17.79
C ASN A 10 -33.37 3.49 17.60
N ARG A 11 -32.44 4.24 16.99
CA ARG A 11 -31.07 3.79 16.73
C ARG A 11 -30.22 3.77 18.02
N ASN A 12 -30.48 4.71 18.94
CA ASN A 12 -29.83 4.72 20.25
C ASN A 12 -30.34 3.59 21.13
N THR A 13 -31.64 3.32 21.18
CA THR A 13 -32.21 2.26 22.05
C THR A 13 -31.65 0.87 21.73
N ASN A 14 -31.49 0.55 20.44
CA ASN A 14 -30.91 -0.74 20.02
C ASN A 14 -29.44 -0.87 20.37
N LYS A 15 -28.67 0.23 20.25
CA LYS A 15 -27.26 0.26 20.66
C LYS A 15 -27.11 0.04 22.16
N GLU A 16 -27.91 0.74 22.96
CA GLU A 16 -27.87 0.64 24.42
C GLU A 16 -28.25 -0.77 24.90
N ALA A 17 -29.31 -1.36 24.33
CA ALA A 17 -29.74 -2.72 24.64
C ALA A 17 -28.68 -3.78 24.28
N PHE A 18 -28.06 -3.64 23.11
CA PHE A 18 -26.98 -4.51 22.65
C PHE A 18 -25.77 -4.44 23.59
N LEU A 19 -25.30 -3.23 23.92
CA LEU A 19 -24.15 -3.03 24.80
C LEU A 19 -24.42 -3.54 26.23
N ASN A 20 -25.65 -3.36 26.74
CA ASN A 20 -26.05 -3.89 28.04
C ASN A 20 -26.08 -5.42 28.05
N THR A 21 -26.51 -6.04 26.95
CA THR A 21 -26.50 -7.50 26.80
C THR A 21 -25.07 -8.06 26.82
N ILE A 22 -24.14 -7.41 26.11
CA ILE A 22 -22.71 -7.78 26.16
C ILE A 22 -22.17 -7.66 27.59
N ALA A 23 -22.45 -6.56 28.29
CA ALA A 23 -21.99 -6.36 29.66
C ALA A 23 -22.50 -7.46 30.61
N ALA A 24 -23.81 -7.77 30.53
CA ALA A 24 -24.43 -8.84 31.30
C ALA A 24 -23.82 -10.22 31.00
N LYS A 25 -23.57 -10.54 29.72
CA LYS A 25 -22.91 -11.80 29.33
C LYS A 25 -21.46 -11.91 29.80
N LEU A 26 -20.78 -10.79 29.97
CA LEU A 26 -19.42 -10.71 30.51
C LEU A 26 -19.39 -10.62 32.05
N GLY A 27 -20.54 -10.70 32.73
CA GLY A 27 -20.61 -10.69 34.20
C GLY A 27 -20.13 -9.39 34.84
N ARG A 28 -20.24 -8.27 34.12
CA ARG A 28 -19.76 -6.95 34.59
C ARG A 28 -20.76 -5.85 34.24
N GLU A 29 -20.70 -4.75 34.98
CA GLU A 29 -21.44 -3.55 34.60
C GLU A 29 -20.95 -2.98 33.26
N ARG A 30 -21.83 -2.23 32.63
CA ARG A 30 -21.51 -1.56 31.38
C ARG A 30 -20.45 -0.50 31.63
N ARG A 31 -19.32 -0.65 30.94
CA ARG A 31 -18.29 0.40 30.86
C ARG A 31 -18.80 1.49 29.94
N THR A 32 -19.05 2.66 30.50
CA THR A 32 -19.36 3.91 29.77
C THR A 32 -18.11 4.69 29.43
N GLU A 33 -17.03 4.45 30.19
CA GLU A 33 -15.75 5.10 30.05
C GLU A 33 -14.66 4.06 29.80
N VAL A 34 -13.72 4.42 28.93
CA VAL A 34 -12.50 3.66 28.68
C VAL A 34 -11.32 4.60 28.85
N GLN A 35 -10.36 4.20 29.66
CA GLN A 35 -9.07 4.87 29.69
C GLN A 35 -8.23 4.30 28.55
N ARG A 36 -7.63 5.19 27.76
CA ARG A 36 -6.66 4.76 26.75
C ARG A 36 -5.45 4.17 27.50
N PRO A 37 -5.09 2.91 27.28
CA PRO A 37 -3.91 2.35 27.92
C PRO A 37 -2.66 3.12 27.51
N ALA A 38 -1.69 3.21 28.42
CA ALA A 38 -0.38 3.81 28.15
C ALA A 38 0.47 2.87 27.27
N ILE A 39 0.05 2.67 26.01
CA ILE A 39 0.67 1.71 25.07
C ILE A 39 2.12 2.10 24.76
N ARG A 40 2.48 3.38 24.90
CA ARG A 40 3.81 3.92 24.56
C ARG A 40 4.95 3.23 25.33
N GLU A 41 4.67 2.74 26.53
CA GLU A 41 5.64 1.99 27.37
C GLU A 41 5.87 0.55 26.89
N PHE A 42 4.95 0.02 26.07
CA PHE A 42 4.99 -1.35 25.53
C PHE A 42 5.46 -1.43 24.08
N ILE A 43 5.71 -0.29 23.43
CA ILE A 43 6.32 -0.26 22.10
C ILE A 43 7.83 -0.20 22.35
N PRO A 44 8.56 -1.32 22.22
CA PRO A 44 10.00 -1.25 22.25
C PRO A 44 10.46 -0.31 21.14
N ASP A 45 11.20 0.72 21.52
CA ASP A 45 12.00 1.53 20.61
C ASP A 45 13.26 0.74 20.28
N SER A 46 13.05 -0.45 19.69
CA SER A 46 14.03 -1.53 19.62
C SER A 46 15.22 -1.23 18.72
N TYR A 47 15.11 -0.20 17.88
CA TYR A 47 16.10 0.13 16.87
C TYR A 47 16.94 1.38 17.21
N GLY A 48 16.52 2.20 18.16
CA GLY A 48 17.18 3.50 18.42
C GLY A 48 17.20 4.42 17.19
N PRO A 49 18.11 5.41 17.12
CA PRO A 49 18.23 6.27 15.95
C PRO A 49 18.80 5.49 14.77
N LEU A 50 18.02 5.36 13.68
CA LEU A 50 18.42 4.69 12.45
C LEU A 50 18.77 5.70 11.36
N THR A 51 19.79 5.38 10.57
CA THR A 51 20.10 6.07 9.31
C THR A 51 19.26 5.49 8.16
N THR A 52 19.25 6.18 7.02
CA THR A 52 18.61 5.66 5.81
C THR A 52 19.24 4.35 5.34
N ASP A 53 20.56 4.18 5.49
CA ASP A 53 21.23 2.92 5.12
C ASP A 53 20.83 1.78 6.06
N ASP A 54 20.65 2.05 7.36
CA ASP A 54 20.10 1.04 8.28
C ASP A 54 18.68 0.63 7.86
N LEU A 55 17.85 1.58 7.43
CA LEU A 55 16.50 1.27 6.91
C LEU A 55 16.55 0.45 5.62
N VAL A 56 17.52 0.70 4.74
CA VAL A 56 17.72 -0.11 3.53
C VAL A 56 18.09 -1.54 3.88
N GLU A 57 18.98 -1.75 4.85
CA GLU A 57 19.38 -3.10 5.27
C GLU A 57 18.23 -3.85 5.95
N ILE A 58 17.47 -3.18 6.82
CA ILE A 58 16.24 -3.75 7.42
C ILE A 58 15.24 -4.10 6.31
N LEU A 59 15.00 -3.20 5.35
CA LEU A 59 14.07 -3.45 4.25
C LEU A 59 14.50 -4.68 3.44
N LYS A 60 15.78 -4.80 3.08
CA LYS A 60 16.30 -5.95 2.32
C LYS A 60 16.11 -7.26 3.07
N GLU A 61 16.41 -7.28 4.37
CA GLU A 61 16.19 -8.45 5.23
C GLU A 61 14.71 -8.84 5.25
N GLN A 62 13.82 -7.87 5.45
CA GLN A 62 12.38 -8.16 5.49
C GLN A 62 11.84 -8.60 4.12
N CYS A 63 12.27 -7.96 3.04
CA CYS A 63 11.90 -8.32 1.67
C CYS A 63 12.32 -9.76 1.32
N PHE A 64 13.48 -10.22 1.82
CA PHE A 64 13.89 -11.61 1.69
C PHE A 64 12.87 -12.58 2.31
N PHE A 65 12.38 -12.30 3.52
CA PHE A 65 11.40 -13.14 4.20
C PHE A 65 10.02 -13.16 3.52
N ILE A 66 9.63 -12.07 2.87
CA ILE A 66 8.35 -11.98 2.15
C ILE A 66 8.49 -12.27 0.64
N HIS A 67 9.63 -12.81 0.19
CA HIS A 67 9.89 -13.16 -1.21
C HIS A 67 9.73 -12.00 -2.20
N THR A 68 10.19 -10.82 -1.81
CA THR A 68 10.24 -9.62 -2.64
C THR A 68 11.67 -9.33 -3.03
N GLN A 69 11.91 -9.11 -4.32
CA GLN A 69 13.23 -8.74 -4.80
C GLN A 69 13.49 -7.26 -4.50
N VAL A 70 14.67 -6.93 -3.99
CA VAL A 70 15.11 -5.54 -3.84
C VAL A 70 16.32 -5.32 -4.74
N ILE A 71 16.28 -4.27 -5.55
CA ILE A 71 17.37 -3.85 -6.42
C ILE A 71 17.70 -2.40 -6.09
N GLU A 72 18.97 -2.12 -5.82
CA GLU A 72 19.45 -0.74 -5.75
C GLU A 72 19.85 -0.27 -7.13
N SER A 73 19.42 0.93 -7.49
CA SER A 73 19.80 1.62 -8.73
C SER A 73 20.17 3.07 -8.41
N THR A 74 20.55 3.81 -9.44
CA THR A 74 20.78 5.25 -9.37
C THR A 74 19.90 5.94 -10.41
N ARG A 75 19.75 7.26 -10.30
CA ARG A 75 19.01 8.05 -11.29
C ARG A 75 19.49 7.80 -12.72
N GLU A 76 20.79 7.61 -12.93
CA GLU A 76 21.40 7.40 -14.25
C GLU A 76 21.18 5.98 -14.78
N LEU A 77 21.06 4.99 -13.90
CA LEU A 77 20.90 3.59 -14.26
C LEU A 77 19.45 3.11 -14.22
N LEU A 78 18.53 3.91 -13.66
CA LEU A 78 17.15 3.50 -13.38
C LEU A 78 16.42 2.99 -14.63
N GLN A 79 16.50 3.69 -15.76
CA GLN A 79 15.88 3.24 -17.01
C GLN A 79 16.36 1.84 -17.39
N ARG A 80 17.70 1.64 -17.41
CA ARG A 80 18.30 0.35 -17.74
C ARG A 80 17.89 -0.74 -16.74
N THR A 81 17.87 -0.43 -15.44
CA THR A 81 17.43 -1.37 -14.41
C THR A 81 15.98 -1.81 -14.65
N LEU A 82 15.09 -0.89 -15.01
CA LEU A 82 13.70 -1.19 -15.31
C LEU A 82 13.56 -2.00 -16.60
N ASP A 83 14.33 -1.68 -17.64
CA ASP A 83 14.34 -2.43 -18.90
C ASP A 83 14.81 -3.88 -18.69
N ASP A 84 15.89 -4.09 -17.93
CA ASP A 84 16.41 -5.42 -17.59
C ASP A 84 15.36 -6.24 -16.80
N LEU A 85 14.61 -5.58 -15.90
CA LEU A 85 13.52 -6.21 -15.15
C LEU A 85 12.31 -6.57 -16.02
N LEU A 86 11.96 -5.70 -16.97
CA LEU A 86 10.90 -5.97 -17.93
C LEU A 86 11.23 -7.19 -18.80
N GLU A 87 12.48 -7.32 -19.25
CA GLU A 87 12.94 -8.51 -19.97
C GLU A 87 12.91 -9.76 -19.07
N ALA A 88 13.39 -9.66 -17.84
CA ALA A 88 13.37 -10.77 -16.87
C ALA A 88 11.94 -11.24 -16.49
N ASN A 89 10.95 -10.34 -16.60
CA ASN A 89 9.52 -10.64 -16.43
C ASN A 89 8.87 -11.18 -17.71
N GLY A 90 9.63 -11.43 -18.78
CA GLY A 90 9.15 -11.99 -20.04
C GLY A 90 8.59 -10.97 -21.03
N GLY A 91 8.84 -9.67 -20.81
CA GLY A 91 8.38 -8.59 -21.68
C GLY A 91 6.86 -8.40 -21.65
N GLY A 92 6.24 -8.15 -22.80
CA GLY A 92 4.80 -7.97 -22.94
C GLY A 92 4.32 -6.55 -22.65
N ILE A 93 3.01 -6.40 -22.44
CA ILE A 93 2.38 -5.09 -22.24
C ILE A 93 2.82 -4.53 -20.88
N VAL A 94 3.39 -3.33 -20.90
CA VAL A 94 3.75 -2.58 -19.69
C VAL A 94 2.64 -1.59 -19.37
N MET A 95 2.36 -1.41 -18.09
CA MET A 95 1.52 -0.33 -17.62
C MET A 95 2.22 0.50 -16.55
N THR A 96 2.07 1.81 -16.61
CA THR A 96 2.60 2.75 -15.60
C THR A 96 1.47 3.51 -14.91
N SER A 97 1.72 4.04 -13.72
CA SER A 97 0.89 5.15 -13.21
C SER A 97 1.21 6.43 -13.96
N GLY A 98 0.28 7.38 -14.01
CA GLY A 98 0.51 8.72 -14.55
C GLY A 98 1.33 9.64 -13.63
N ASP A 99 2.14 9.07 -12.74
CA ASP A 99 2.92 9.79 -11.74
C ASP A 99 3.97 10.70 -12.41
N PRO A 100 4.07 12.00 -12.06
CA PRO A 100 5.00 12.93 -12.69
C PRO A 100 6.47 12.50 -12.55
N ARG A 101 6.81 11.69 -11.55
CA ARG A 101 8.19 11.22 -11.33
C ARG A 101 8.75 10.42 -12.51
N PHE A 102 7.91 9.74 -13.30
CA PHE A 102 8.38 9.12 -14.54
C PHE A 102 9.06 10.14 -15.46
N ARG A 103 8.49 11.34 -15.61
CA ARG A 103 9.10 12.42 -16.39
C ARG A 103 10.30 13.03 -15.69
N GLU A 104 10.24 13.23 -14.37
CA GLU A 104 11.32 13.85 -13.58
C GLU A 104 12.61 13.01 -13.59
N TYR A 105 12.46 11.69 -13.64
CA TYR A 105 13.57 10.74 -13.78
C TYR A 105 13.94 10.45 -15.24
N GLY A 106 13.24 11.05 -16.21
CA GLY A 106 13.50 10.85 -17.64
C GLY A 106 13.19 9.43 -18.13
N LEU A 107 12.27 8.74 -17.46
CA LEU A 107 11.87 7.37 -17.78
C LEU A 107 10.90 7.35 -18.96
N ALA A 108 11.14 6.44 -19.90
CA ALA A 108 10.31 6.25 -21.07
C ALA A 108 10.09 4.77 -21.34
N PHE A 109 8.82 4.39 -21.47
CA PHE A 109 8.41 3.04 -21.85
C PHE A 109 7.59 3.15 -23.14
N PRO A 110 8.23 2.98 -24.30
CA PRO A 110 7.50 2.97 -25.57
C PRO A 110 6.35 1.96 -25.51
N ASP A 111 5.20 2.34 -26.04
CA ASP A 111 3.99 1.51 -26.12
C ASP A 111 3.38 1.08 -24.76
N ALA A 112 3.89 1.60 -23.63
CA ALA A 112 3.28 1.34 -22.33
C ALA A 112 1.92 2.03 -22.21
N ALA A 113 0.95 1.30 -21.65
CA ALA A 113 -0.28 1.90 -21.17
C ALA A 113 0.00 2.79 -19.96
N VAL A 114 -0.73 3.89 -19.83
CA VAL A 114 -0.67 4.76 -18.65
C VAL A 114 -2.03 4.74 -17.97
N TRP A 115 -2.03 4.63 -16.64
CA TRP A 115 -3.21 4.91 -15.84
C TRP A 115 -3.49 6.41 -15.85
N GLU A 116 -4.59 6.83 -16.46
CA GLU A 116 -4.92 8.25 -16.61
C GLU A 116 -6.41 8.50 -16.38
N GLU A 117 -6.76 9.63 -15.77
CA GLU A 117 -8.15 9.97 -15.49
C GLU A 117 -9.00 10.04 -16.78
N ALA A 118 -8.42 10.56 -17.86
CA ALA A 118 -9.08 10.76 -19.15
C ALA A 118 -9.54 9.46 -19.83
N ALA A 119 -8.84 8.34 -19.62
CA ALA A 119 -9.23 7.03 -20.14
C ALA A 119 -10.49 6.49 -19.43
N GLY A 120 -10.75 6.95 -18.21
CA GLY A 120 -11.85 6.50 -17.38
C GLY A 120 -11.62 5.13 -16.75
N ARG A 121 -12.40 4.83 -15.71
CA ARG A 121 -12.22 3.65 -14.86
C ARG A 121 -12.22 2.33 -15.63
N ALA A 122 -13.19 2.12 -16.52
CA ALA A 122 -13.37 0.84 -17.18
C ALA A 122 -12.20 0.50 -18.13
N GLU A 123 -11.69 1.50 -18.84
CA GLU A 123 -10.55 1.32 -19.75
C GLU A 123 -9.25 1.11 -18.98
N ASN A 124 -9.00 1.88 -17.93
CA ASN A 124 -7.83 1.68 -17.07
C ASN A 124 -7.78 0.28 -16.46
N ILE A 125 -8.94 -0.26 -16.04
CA ILE A 125 -9.02 -1.64 -15.54
C ILE A 125 -8.68 -2.64 -16.65
N ARG A 126 -9.24 -2.50 -17.85
CA ARG A 126 -8.92 -3.38 -18.99
C ARG A 126 -7.43 -3.35 -19.36
N ARG A 127 -6.82 -2.17 -19.36
CA ARG A 127 -5.37 -2.00 -19.60
C ARG A 127 -4.56 -2.72 -18.53
N ALA A 128 -4.93 -2.57 -17.26
CA ALA A 128 -4.25 -3.23 -16.14
C ALA A 128 -4.42 -4.76 -16.18
N GLU A 129 -5.60 -5.26 -16.55
CA GLU A 129 -5.88 -6.69 -16.79
C GLU A 129 -5.03 -7.28 -17.91
N SER A 130 -4.71 -6.49 -18.94
CA SER A 130 -3.94 -6.93 -20.11
C SER A 130 -2.43 -6.77 -19.92
N ALA A 131 -1.99 -6.00 -18.92
CA ALA A 131 -0.60 -5.71 -18.68
C ALA A 131 0.12 -6.90 -18.03
N ASN A 132 1.31 -7.23 -18.54
CA ASN A 132 2.17 -8.21 -17.90
C ASN A 132 2.89 -7.59 -16.69
N THR A 133 3.41 -6.36 -16.83
CA THR A 133 4.14 -5.67 -15.76
C THR A 133 3.56 -4.29 -15.48
N ALA A 134 3.29 -4.00 -14.20
CA ALA A 134 3.07 -2.64 -13.72
C ALA A 134 4.35 -2.04 -13.16
N ILE A 135 4.61 -0.78 -13.48
CA ILE A 135 5.66 0.03 -12.84
C ILE A 135 4.99 1.23 -12.19
N VAL A 136 5.28 1.47 -10.91
CA VAL A 136 4.80 2.65 -10.19
C VAL A 136 5.90 3.22 -9.32
N PHE A 137 5.75 4.47 -8.91
CA PHE A 137 6.50 4.99 -7.78
C PHE A 137 5.69 4.85 -6.48
N ALA A 138 6.33 4.32 -5.44
CA ALA A 138 5.73 4.30 -4.11
C ALA A 138 5.72 5.69 -3.48
N ASP A 139 4.77 5.96 -2.58
CA ASP A 139 4.77 7.19 -1.79
C ASP A 139 5.73 7.08 -0.60
N CYS A 140 5.84 5.87 -0.02
CA CYS A 140 6.89 5.49 0.91
C CYS A 140 7.04 3.97 0.98
N ALA A 141 8.08 3.50 1.68
CA ALA A 141 8.20 2.08 2.03
C ALA A 141 8.55 1.91 3.51
N LEU A 142 8.00 0.85 4.10
CA LEU A 142 8.18 0.47 5.49
C LEU A 142 9.28 -0.58 5.58
N ALA A 143 10.41 -0.22 6.20
CA ALA A 143 11.54 -1.10 6.35
C ALA A 143 11.17 -2.34 7.18
N GLU A 144 10.49 -2.17 8.32
CA GLU A 144 10.24 -3.26 9.28
C GLU A 144 9.34 -4.39 8.75
N SER A 145 8.57 -4.12 7.70
CA SER A 145 7.59 -5.06 7.15
C SER A 145 7.77 -5.36 5.66
N GLY A 146 8.78 -4.79 5.00
CA GLY A 146 8.99 -4.96 3.56
C GLY A 146 7.82 -4.45 2.72
N THR A 147 7.15 -3.39 3.16
CA THR A 147 5.86 -2.94 2.59
C THR A 147 6.05 -1.65 1.80
N VAL A 148 5.51 -1.58 0.58
CA VAL A 148 5.35 -0.29 -0.11
C VAL A 148 3.98 0.30 0.18
N VAL A 149 3.93 1.63 0.32
CA VAL A 149 2.70 2.38 0.55
C VAL A 149 2.40 3.19 -0.70
N VAL A 150 1.19 3.02 -1.23
CA VAL A 150 0.70 3.73 -2.40
C VAL A 150 -0.71 4.26 -2.16
N GLU A 151 -0.91 5.52 -2.48
CA GLU A 151 -2.17 6.23 -2.43
C GLU A 151 -2.85 6.17 -3.80
N SER A 152 -4.16 5.91 -3.78
CA SER A 152 -4.98 5.84 -4.98
C SER A 152 -5.44 7.23 -5.39
N ARG A 153 -4.98 7.67 -6.57
CA ARG A 153 -5.18 9.00 -7.16
C ARG A 153 -5.76 8.86 -8.58
N PRO A 154 -6.23 9.95 -9.22
CA PRO A 154 -6.76 9.87 -10.59
C PRO A 154 -5.78 9.26 -11.61
N ASP A 155 -4.49 9.46 -11.41
CA ASP A 155 -3.35 8.95 -12.17
C ASP A 155 -2.80 7.60 -11.65
N GLN A 156 -3.34 7.06 -10.56
CA GLN A 156 -2.89 5.80 -9.96
C GLN A 156 -4.06 5.07 -9.29
N GLY A 157 -4.65 4.11 -10.00
CA GLY A 157 -5.77 3.34 -9.48
C GLY A 157 -5.37 2.05 -8.79
N ARG A 158 -6.23 1.60 -7.86
CA ARG A 158 -6.04 0.35 -7.10
C ARG A 158 -5.73 -0.87 -8.00
N SER A 159 -6.45 -1.02 -9.11
CA SER A 159 -6.31 -2.16 -10.02
C SER A 159 -4.93 -2.27 -10.66
N LEU A 160 -4.23 -1.15 -10.85
CA LEU A 160 -2.85 -1.13 -11.38
C LEU A 160 -1.88 -1.93 -10.50
N HIS A 161 -2.11 -1.95 -9.19
CA HIS A 161 -1.20 -2.59 -8.24
C HIS A 161 -1.42 -4.11 -8.12
N PHE A 162 -2.52 -4.64 -8.67
CA PHE A 162 -2.93 -6.03 -8.40
C PHE A 162 -3.22 -6.87 -9.64
N LEU A 163 -3.67 -6.28 -10.75
CA LEU A 163 -4.04 -7.05 -11.94
C LEU A 163 -2.84 -7.51 -12.77
N PRO A 164 -1.77 -6.70 -12.96
CA PRO A 164 -0.61 -7.14 -13.71
C PRO A 164 0.11 -8.31 -13.03
N ALA A 165 0.65 -9.23 -13.85
CA ALA A 165 1.34 -10.42 -13.37
C ALA A 165 2.62 -10.10 -12.58
N HIS A 166 3.28 -9.00 -12.92
CA HIS A 166 4.49 -8.51 -12.28
C HIS A 166 4.30 -7.06 -11.80
N TYR A 167 4.87 -6.75 -10.64
CA TYR A 167 4.74 -5.43 -10.04
C TYR A 167 6.11 -4.89 -9.64
N ILE A 168 6.47 -3.74 -10.19
CA ILE A 168 7.70 -3.03 -9.89
C ILE A 168 7.33 -1.72 -9.18
N ALA A 169 7.78 -1.58 -7.93
CA ALA A 169 7.66 -0.35 -7.18
C ALA A 169 9.03 0.35 -7.10
N VAL A 170 9.12 1.54 -7.65
CA VAL A 170 10.28 2.41 -7.50
C VAL A 170 10.12 3.18 -6.19
N VAL A 171 11.15 3.13 -5.35
CA VAL A 171 11.14 3.70 -4.00
C VAL A 171 12.36 4.59 -3.84
N GLU A 172 12.13 5.89 -3.62
CA GLU A 172 13.19 6.83 -3.28
C GLU A 172 13.70 6.53 -1.86
N ARG A 173 15.02 6.44 -1.67
CA ARG A 173 15.63 6.11 -0.36
C ARG A 173 15.18 7.05 0.76
N GLU A 174 14.96 8.33 0.44
CA GLU A 174 14.46 9.34 1.38
C GLU A 174 13.01 9.10 1.83
N LYS A 175 12.25 8.27 1.11
CA LYS A 175 10.88 7.88 1.46
C LYS A 175 10.81 6.56 2.25
N LEU A 176 11.96 6.03 2.69
CA LEU A 176 11.97 4.92 3.62
C LEU A 176 11.61 5.41 5.02
N VAL A 177 10.67 4.72 5.64
CA VAL A 177 10.32 4.90 7.05
C VAL A 177 10.38 3.55 7.75
N LEU A 178 10.55 3.55 9.07
CA LEU A 178 10.66 2.29 9.79
C LEU A 178 9.32 1.56 9.83
N ARG A 179 8.26 2.25 10.28
CA ARG A 179 6.98 1.63 10.68
C ARG A 179 5.77 2.22 9.98
N SER A 180 4.69 1.45 9.97
CA SER A 180 3.38 1.92 9.49
C SER A 180 2.86 3.15 10.26
N THR A 181 3.23 3.30 11.54
CA THR A 181 2.89 4.48 12.35
C THR A 181 3.56 5.75 11.85
N ASP A 182 4.75 5.65 11.27
CA ASP A 182 5.47 6.81 10.72
C ASP A 182 4.79 7.31 9.44
N ALA A 183 4.39 6.37 8.57
CA ALA A 183 3.58 6.66 7.38
C ALA A 183 2.22 7.27 7.77
N ALA A 184 1.54 6.71 8.78
CA ALA A 184 0.27 7.24 9.27
C ALA A 184 0.43 8.64 9.91
N ALA A 185 1.52 8.89 10.63
CA ALA A 185 1.82 10.21 11.18
C ALA A 185 2.08 11.24 10.08
N ALA A 186 2.82 10.87 9.02
CA ALA A 186 3.05 11.72 7.87
C ALA A 186 1.74 12.05 7.13
N LEU A 187 0.89 11.05 6.91
CA LEU A 187 -0.45 11.25 6.33
C LEU A 187 -1.30 12.20 7.19
N ASN A 188 -1.33 12.00 8.52
CA ASN A 188 -2.09 12.86 9.42
C ASN A 188 -1.63 14.32 9.34
N ARG A 189 -0.33 14.58 9.19
CA ARG A 189 0.20 15.94 8.98
C ARG A 189 -0.33 16.54 7.67
N ARG A 190 -0.20 15.81 6.55
CA ARG A 190 -0.75 16.24 5.25
C ARG A 190 -2.23 16.61 5.32
N ILE A 191 -3.03 15.79 6.01
CA ILE A 191 -4.47 16.06 6.22
C ILE A 191 -4.69 17.32 7.07
N GLN A 192 -3.91 17.51 8.14
CA GLN A 192 -4.00 18.70 9.00
C GLN A 192 -3.60 19.98 8.25
N ASP A 193 -2.65 19.87 7.31
CA ASP A 193 -2.19 20.94 6.45
C ASP A 193 -3.16 21.24 5.29
N GLY A 194 -4.25 20.46 5.18
CA GLY A 194 -5.31 20.64 4.18
C GLY A 194 -4.96 20.08 2.80
N GLU A 195 -3.93 19.23 2.70
CA GLU A 195 -3.58 18.58 1.45
C GLU A 195 -4.67 17.59 1.02
N PRO A 196 -4.97 17.50 -0.30
CA PRO A 196 -5.83 16.45 -0.80
C PRO A 196 -5.17 15.09 -0.61
N VAL A 197 -5.94 14.15 -0.05
CA VAL A 197 -5.59 12.74 0.05
C VAL A 197 -6.43 11.93 -0.92
N GLY A 198 -5.84 10.87 -1.46
CA GLY A 198 -6.45 9.91 -2.35
C GLY A 198 -7.58 9.14 -1.68
N SER A 199 -8.36 8.44 -2.50
CA SER A 199 -9.55 7.72 -2.02
C SER A 199 -9.23 6.52 -1.14
N SER A 200 -8.00 6.02 -1.20
CA SER A 200 -7.51 4.89 -0.41
C SER A 200 -5.98 4.90 -0.34
N ILE A 201 -5.45 4.32 0.73
CA ILE A 201 -4.02 4.09 0.92
C ILE A 201 -3.83 2.59 1.05
N ASN A 202 -2.96 2.04 0.20
CA ASN A 202 -2.70 0.61 0.11
C ASN A 202 -1.31 0.34 0.66
N PHE A 203 -1.25 -0.58 1.61
CA PHE A 203 -0.02 -1.13 2.16
C PHE A 203 0.19 -2.49 1.50
N ILE A 204 1.18 -2.60 0.62
CA ILE A 204 1.42 -3.78 -0.22
C ILE A 204 2.71 -4.44 0.23
N SER A 205 2.61 -5.66 0.78
CA SER A 205 3.74 -6.44 1.28
C SER A 205 3.99 -7.62 0.37
N GLY A 206 4.92 -7.45 -0.57
CA GLY A 206 5.39 -8.52 -1.44
C GLY A 206 4.35 -9.09 -2.42
N PRO A 207 4.66 -10.23 -3.07
CA PRO A 207 3.77 -10.86 -4.03
C PRO A 207 2.51 -11.40 -3.35
N SER A 208 1.43 -11.57 -4.13
CA SER A 208 0.18 -12.09 -3.58
C SER A 208 0.34 -13.53 -3.12
N ASN A 209 0.30 -13.76 -1.82
CA ASN A 209 0.42 -15.08 -1.21
C ASN A 209 -0.88 -15.48 -0.51
N SER A 210 -1.50 -16.58 -0.92
CA SER A 210 -2.58 -17.22 -0.18
C SER A 210 -2.03 -18.48 0.48
N ALA A 211 -1.90 -18.46 1.81
CA ALA A 211 -1.51 -19.63 2.61
C ALA A 211 -2.70 -20.54 2.94
N ASP A 212 -3.90 -20.21 2.44
CA ASP A 212 -5.18 -20.75 2.91
C ASP A 212 -5.74 -21.89 2.04
N ILE A 213 -4.86 -22.79 1.57
CA ILE A 213 -5.25 -24.16 1.19
C ILE A 213 -4.16 -25.11 1.69
N GLU A 214 -4.44 -25.81 2.79
CA GLU A 214 -3.65 -26.97 3.25
C GLU A 214 -2.16 -26.69 3.60
N MET A 215 -1.83 -25.49 4.10
CA MET A 215 -0.46 -25.08 4.44
C MET A 215 0.51 -25.06 3.25
N LYS A 216 -0.02 -25.05 2.02
CA LYS A 216 0.78 -24.81 0.82
C LYS A 216 0.67 -23.35 0.43
N LEU A 217 1.82 -22.70 0.31
CA LEU A 217 1.88 -21.35 -0.22
C LEU A 217 1.51 -21.39 -1.71
N VAL A 218 0.40 -20.77 -2.09
CA VAL A 218 0.07 -20.51 -3.49
C VAL A 218 0.29 -19.02 -3.76
N VAL A 219 1.20 -18.73 -4.69
CA VAL A 219 1.56 -17.37 -5.10
C VAL A 219 0.76 -16.98 -6.35
N GLY A 220 0.20 -15.78 -6.38
CA GLY A 220 -0.42 -15.17 -7.57
C GLY A 220 -1.91 -15.44 -7.81
N VAL A 221 -2.66 -15.94 -6.83
CA VAL A 221 -4.11 -16.20 -6.99
C VAL A 221 -4.94 -14.90 -7.00
N HIS A 222 -4.48 -13.87 -6.30
CA HIS A 222 -5.23 -12.61 -6.08
C HIS A 222 -4.40 -11.34 -6.30
N GLY A 223 -3.24 -11.45 -6.96
CA GLY A 223 -2.35 -10.34 -7.23
C GLY A 223 -1.07 -10.78 -7.96
N PRO A 224 -0.02 -9.93 -8.04
CA PRO A 224 1.16 -10.20 -8.83
C PRO A 224 1.88 -11.47 -8.39
N LEU A 225 2.39 -12.23 -9.39
CA LEU A 225 3.24 -13.40 -9.21
C LEU A 225 4.60 -13.03 -8.62
N ARG A 226 5.10 -11.83 -8.94
CA ARG A 226 6.36 -11.28 -8.45
C ARG A 226 6.22 -9.80 -8.13
N ALA A 227 6.81 -9.40 -7.01
CA ALA A 227 7.01 -8.01 -6.63
C ALA A 227 8.50 -7.71 -6.56
N THR A 228 8.91 -6.60 -7.19
CA THR A 228 10.28 -6.09 -7.16
C THR A 228 10.26 -4.64 -6.69
N TYR A 229 11.10 -4.30 -5.72
CA TYR A 229 11.33 -2.94 -5.28
C TYR A 229 12.65 -2.44 -5.85
N VAL A 230 12.62 -1.28 -6.51
CA VAL A 230 13.82 -0.62 -7.04
C VAL A 230 14.09 0.61 -6.19
N LEU A 231 15.16 0.57 -5.39
CA LEU A 231 15.60 1.65 -4.53
C LEU A 231 16.46 2.64 -5.33
N ILE A 232 16.15 3.94 -5.23
CA ILE A 232 16.86 5.03 -5.92
C ILE A 232 17.23 6.19 -5.01
#